data_AF-B4SEW8-F1
#
_entry.id   AF-B4SEW8-F1
#
_cell.length_a   1.000
_cell.length_b   1.000
_cell.length_c   1.000
_cell.angle_alpha   90.00
_cell.angle_beta   90.00
_cell.angle_gamma   90.00
#
_symmetry.space_group_name_H-M   'P 1'
#
loop_
_entity.id
_entity.type
_entity.pdbx_description
1 polymer ?
#
loop_
_entity_poly.entity_id
_entity_poly.type
_entity_poly.pdbx_seq_one_letter_code
_entity_poly.pdbx_strand_id
1 'polypeptide(L)'
;MITETPPRIEPCLPDSLNPAIVDLIAGVSASAEKLGNRLHPETAASLADLVRVMNCYYSNLIEGHNTKPRDIEEALQNQFNTNNERRNLQIEAVAHIRVQREIDAMHASGTLADAASSQFIRWLHREFYKDLPESMRYLERKEVKILIVPGVFRSEPIHDVSVGRHLPPESSTVDSFMAYFEKRYNFCSLGKGMRLAAMAAAHHRFNYIHPFPDGNGRVSRLMSHAMALQAGIGAHGLWSVSRGLARGFESRLDYMSMMDHADMPRQGDLDGRGNLSLKALNTFITWFLKISLDQVTFMESLFELDSLAKRLKNYCDRQEWKPEAFAILEMILLKGEIPRGEASRITGLKERTARALLSSLTENGILGSDTPKGALSLRFPLNAVELLFPNLFPSL
;
A
#
# COMPACT_ATOMS: atom_id res chain seq x y z
N MET A 1 38.04 -8.96 -7.55
CA MET A 1 36.94 -7.99 -7.75
C MET A 1 35.73 -8.76 -8.17
N ILE A 2 34.61 -8.64 -7.46
CA ILE A 2 33.33 -9.18 -7.91
C ILE A 2 32.91 -8.31 -9.10
N THR A 3 32.65 -8.90 -10.26
CA THR A 3 32.24 -8.13 -11.44
C THR A 3 30.83 -7.57 -11.22
N GLU A 4 30.69 -6.25 -11.14
CA GLU A 4 29.41 -5.53 -11.04
C GLU A 4 28.62 -5.65 -12.34
N THR A 5 27.88 -6.76 -12.50
CA THR A 5 27.06 -7.03 -13.69
C THR A 5 25.66 -7.48 -13.30
N PRO A 6 24.64 -7.22 -14.15
CA PRO A 6 23.25 -7.53 -13.82
C PRO A 6 22.96 -8.96 -13.34
N PRO A 7 23.64 -10.03 -13.81
CA PRO A 7 23.44 -11.38 -13.27
C PRO A 7 23.70 -11.56 -11.77
N ARG A 8 24.23 -10.54 -11.07
CA ARG A 8 24.34 -10.52 -9.60
C ARG A 8 23.01 -10.65 -8.87
N ILE A 9 21.90 -10.21 -9.47
CA ILE A 9 20.57 -10.35 -8.85
C ILE A 9 19.91 -11.71 -9.13
N GLU A 10 20.56 -12.58 -9.91
CA GLU A 10 20.03 -13.92 -10.19
C GLU A 10 20.21 -14.87 -8.99
N PRO A 11 19.23 -15.75 -8.73
CA PRO A 11 18.01 -15.95 -9.52
C PRO A 11 16.99 -14.83 -9.32
N CYS A 12 16.37 -14.33 -10.39
CA CYS A 12 15.26 -13.35 -10.28
C CYS A 12 13.92 -14.03 -9.99
N LEU A 13 13.69 -15.18 -10.60
CA LEU A 13 12.49 -15.99 -10.42
C LEU A 13 12.86 -17.47 -10.42
N PRO A 14 12.14 -18.32 -9.67
CA PRO A 14 12.26 -19.75 -9.80
C PRO A 14 11.71 -20.20 -11.17
N ASP A 15 12.36 -21.17 -11.81
CA ASP A 15 11.90 -21.76 -13.08
C ASP A 15 10.57 -22.53 -12.91
N SER A 16 10.34 -23.08 -11.72
CA SER A 16 9.10 -23.75 -11.34
C SER A 16 8.72 -23.40 -9.89
N LEU A 17 7.41 -23.29 -9.64
CA LEU A 17 6.89 -23.00 -8.31
C LEU A 17 6.75 -24.31 -7.53
N ASN A 18 7.20 -24.31 -6.27
CA ASN A 18 6.94 -25.44 -5.38
C ASN A 18 5.45 -25.49 -5.00
N PRO A 19 4.93 -26.66 -4.56
CA PRO A 19 3.51 -26.82 -4.25
C PRO A 19 2.99 -25.82 -3.20
N ALA A 20 3.79 -25.51 -2.17
CA ALA A 20 3.40 -24.57 -1.12
C ALA A 20 3.17 -23.15 -1.66
N ILE A 21 3.99 -22.68 -2.61
CA ILE A 21 3.81 -21.39 -3.28
C ILE A 21 2.54 -21.43 -4.14
N VAL A 22 2.27 -22.54 -4.84
CA VAL A 22 1.06 -22.70 -5.66
C VAL A 22 -0.21 -22.63 -4.80
N ASP A 23 -0.23 -23.32 -3.66
CA ASP A 23 -1.36 -23.29 -2.72
C ASP A 23 -1.60 -21.88 -2.16
N LEU A 24 -0.52 -21.16 -1.81
CA LEU A 24 -0.61 -19.78 -1.35
C LEU A 24 -1.15 -18.84 -2.43
N ILE A 25 -0.71 -19.00 -3.68
CA ILE A 25 -1.23 -18.22 -4.82
C ILE A 25 -2.74 -18.44 -4.97
N ALA A 26 -3.20 -19.69 -4.88
CA ALA A 26 -4.61 -20.03 -4.96
C ALA A 26 -5.40 -19.37 -3.81
N GLY A 27 -4.88 -19.48 -2.57
CA GLY A 27 -5.48 -18.85 -1.39
C GLY A 27 -5.59 -17.33 -1.50
N VAL A 28 -4.48 -16.65 -1.86
CA VAL A 28 -4.46 -15.18 -2.01
C VAL A 28 -5.45 -14.73 -3.07
N SER A 29 -5.49 -15.43 -4.21
CA SER A 29 -6.40 -15.09 -5.31
C SER A 29 -7.87 -15.25 -4.90
N ALA A 30 -8.22 -16.36 -4.24
CA ALA A 30 -9.58 -16.62 -3.79
C ALA A 30 -10.06 -15.62 -2.74
N SER A 31 -9.23 -15.32 -1.73
CA SER A 31 -9.58 -14.32 -0.71
C SER A 31 -9.66 -12.91 -1.29
N ALA A 32 -8.80 -12.55 -2.25
CA ALA A 32 -8.83 -11.24 -2.88
C ALA A 32 -10.07 -11.05 -3.76
N GLU A 33 -10.47 -12.07 -4.52
CA GLU A 33 -11.71 -12.07 -5.30
C GLU A 33 -12.94 -11.94 -4.38
N LYS A 34 -12.95 -12.70 -3.29
CA LYS A 34 -14.01 -12.61 -2.28
C LYS A 34 -14.08 -11.24 -1.62
N LEU A 35 -12.95 -10.62 -1.29
CA LEU A 35 -12.89 -9.27 -0.75
C LEU A 35 -13.42 -8.23 -1.76
N GLY A 36 -13.05 -8.35 -3.03
CA GLY A 36 -13.44 -7.41 -4.07
C GLY A 36 -14.94 -7.44 -4.42
N ASN A 37 -15.58 -8.61 -4.37
CA ASN A 37 -16.94 -8.80 -4.90
C ASN A 37 -18.09 -8.62 -3.90
N ARG A 38 -17.80 -8.27 -2.63
CA ARG A 38 -18.82 -8.25 -1.56
C ARG A 38 -19.47 -6.90 -1.28
N LEU A 39 -18.89 -5.82 -1.78
CA LEU A 39 -19.31 -4.46 -1.45
C LEU A 39 -19.79 -3.72 -2.69
N HIS A 40 -20.71 -2.78 -2.50
CA HIS A 40 -21.04 -1.83 -3.55
C HIS A 40 -19.78 -1.03 -3.96
N PRO A 41 -19.54 -0.74 -5.25
CA PRO A 41 -18.33 -0.05 -5.71
C PRO A 41 -18.03 1.27 -4.98
N GLU A 42 -19.03 2.10 -4.73
CA GLU A 42 -18.86 3.37 -3.97
C GLU A 42 -18.51 3.14 -2.49
N THR A 43 -19.08 2.09 -1.86
CA THR A 43 -18.71 1.69 -0.49
C THR A 43 -17.26 1.20 -0.47
N ALA A 44 -16.87 0.39 -1.46
CA ALA A 44 -15.51 -0.09 -1.61
C ALA A 44 -14.53 1.08 -1.84
N ALA A 45 -14.89 2.08 -2.65
CA ALA A 45 -14.07 3.27 -2.86
C ALA A 45 -13.84 4.06 -1.56
N SER A 46 -14.88 4.22 -0.74
CA SER A 46 -14.80 4.90 0.56
C SER A 46 -13.91 4.13 1.56
N LEU A 47 -13.99 2.80 1.57
CA LEU A 47 -13.10 1.95 2.38
C LEU A 47 -11.67 1.95 1.85
N ALA A 48 -11.48 1.99 0.53
CA ALA A 48 -10.17 2.06 -0.09
C ALA A 48 -9.41 3.33 0.33
N ASP A 49 -10.11 4.46 0.53
CA ASP A 49 -9.46 5.67 1.08
C ASP A 49 -8.90 5.46 2.49
N LEU A 50 -9.64 4.78 3.38
CA LEU A 50 -9.12 4.40 4.69
C LEU A 50 -7.92 3.44 4.58
N VAL A 51 -7.98 2.48 3.66
CA VAL A 51 -6.88 1.54 3.40
C VAL A 51 -5.64 2.25 2.86
N ARG A 52 -5.78 3.32 2.06
CA ARG A 52 -4.64 4.16 1.63
C ARG A 52 -3.97 4.87 2.80
N VAL A 53 -4.74 5.40 3.75
CA VAL A 53 -4.20 5.97 5.00
C VAL A 53 -3.47 4.89 5.80
N MET A 54 -4.06 3.71 5.95
CA MET A 54 -3.42 2.56 6.61
C MET A 54 -2.12 2.16 5.90
N ASN A 55 -2.12 2.07 4.58
CA ASN A 55 -0.95 1.73 3.79
C ASN A 55 0.17 2.76 3.99
N CYS A 56 -0.16 4.05 3.92
CA CYS A 56 0.77 5.15 4.17
C CYS A 56 1.38 5.05 5.58
N TYR A 57 0.54 4.84 6.60
CA TYR A 57 0.99 4.70 7.98
C TYR A 57 2.03 3.58 8.14
N TYR A 58 1.72 2.36 7.68
CA TYR A 58 2.63 1.23 7.83
C TYR A 58 3.85 1.32 6.91
N SER A 59 3.71 1.91 5.72
CA SER A 59 4.83 2.20 4.82
C SER A 59 5.84 3.13 5.50
N ASN A 60 5.38 4.21 6.14
CA ASN A 60 6.23 5.13 6.87
C ASN A 60 6.82 4.50 8.15
N LEU A 61 6.04 3.66 8.84
CA LEU A 61 6.51 2.96 10.04
C LEU A 61 7.71 2.05 9.75
N ILE A 62 7.76 1.41 8.58
CA ILE A 62 8.90 0.58 8.15
C ILE A 62 10.17 1.41 8.01
N GLU A 63 10.06 2.66 7.55
CA GLU A 63 11.18 3.61 7.44
C GLU A 63 11.58 4.22 8.80
N GLY A 64 10.93 3.82 9.90
CA GLY A 64 11.15 4.38 11.24
C GLY A 64 10.43 5.71 11.49
N HIS A 65 9.60 6.17 10.55
CA HIS A 65 8.82 7.39 10.70
C HIS A 65 7.54 7.12 11.48
N ASN A 66 7.43 7.71 12.68
CA ASN A 66 6.24 7.59 13.52
C ASN A 66 5.23 8.73 13.23
N THR A 67 4.64 8.71 12.04
CA THR A 67 3.54 9.63 11.69
C THR A 67 2.24 9.03 12.23
N LYS A 68 1.56 9.69 13.17
CA LYS A 68 0.32 9.12 13.71
C LYS A 68 -0.78 9.17 12.65
N PRO A 69 -1.75 8.24 12.65
CA PRO A 69 -2.88 8.28 11.71
C PRO A 69 -3.62 9.63 11.74
N ARG A 70 -3.74 10.24 12.93
CA ARG A 70 -4.30 11.59 13.10
C ARG A 70 -3.52 12.67 12.35
N ASP A 71 -2.19 12.62 12.41
CA ASP A 71 -1.36 13.58 11.69
C ASP A 71 -1.56 13.46 10.17
N ILE A 72 -1.80 12.23 9.67
CA ILE A 72 -2.10 11.98 8.24
C ILE A 72 -3.47 12.54 7.86
N GLU A 73 -4.52 12.31 8.66
CA GLU A 73 -5.85 12.88 8.40
C GLU A 73 -5.84 14.41 8.41
N GLU A 74 -5.19 15.03 9.40
CA GLU A 74 -5.04 16.48 9.48
C GLU A 74 -4.34 17.01 8.21
N ALA A 75 -3.26 16.34 7.77
CA ALA A 75 -2.54 16.72 6.56
C ALA A 75 -3.41 16.62 5.28
N LEU A 76 -4.25 15.59 5.17
CA LEU A 76 -5.20 15.44 4.06
C LEU A 76 -6.26 16.55 4.04
N GLN A 77 -6.51 17.20 5.17
CA GLN A 77 -7.38 18.38 5.30
C GLN A 77 -6.63 19.71 5.16
N ASN A 78 -5.38 19.69 4.68
CA ASN A 78 -4.48 20.84 4.61
C ASN A 78 -4.15 21.48 5.98
N GLN A 79 -4.25 20.70 7.07
CA GLN A 79 -3.90 21.12 8.41
C GLN A 79 -2.52 20.56 8.77
N PHE A 80 -1.50 21.41 8.60
CA PHE A 80 -0.11 21.04 8.81
C PHE A 80 0.40 21.49 10.18
N ASN A 81 1.26 20.66 10.79
CA ASN A 81 1.89 20.94 12.07
C ASN A 81 2.86 22.13 11.97
N THR A 82 3.01 22.87 13.06
CA THR A 82 3.96 23.99 13.14
C THR A 82 5.40 23.52 13.30
N ASN A 83 5.63 22.34 13.89
CA ASN A 83 6.93 21.71 13.97
C ASN A 83 7.38 21.21 12.58
N ASN A 84 8.58 21.62 12.15
CA ASN A 84 9.10 21.32 10.81
C ASN A 84 9.24 19.82 10.53
N GLU A 85 9.73 19.02 11.48
CA GLU A 85 9.93 17.58 11.29
C GLU A 85 8.59 16.87 11.08
N ARG A 86 7.61 17.14 11.95
CA ARG A 86 6.26 16.56 11.82
C ARG A 86 5.56 17.02 10.55
N ARG A 87 5.70 18.30 10.19
CA ARG A 87 5.15 18.83 8.94
C ARG A 87 5.73 18.13 7.72
N ASN A 88 7.04 17.88 7.72
CA ASN A 88 7.69 17.17 6.62
C ASN A 88 7.14 15.75 6.47
N LEU A 89 6.96 15.02 7.58
CA LEU A 89 6.31 13.70 7.56
C LEU A 89 4.87 13.75 7.04
N GLN A 90 4.11 14.78 7.39
CA GLN A 90 2.76 15.01 6.87
C GLN A 90 2.76 15.25 5.35
N ILE A 91 3.70 16.05 4.83
CA ILE A 91 3.84 16.29 3.40
C ILE A 91 4.17 15.00 2.65
N GLU A 92 5.09 14.18 3.18
CA GLU A 92 5.41 12.86 2.61
C GLU A 92 4.19 11.93 2.61
N ALA A 93 3.40 11.95 3.69
CA ALA A 93 2.20 11.12 3.80
C ALA A 93 1.14 11.51 2.75
N VAL A 94 0.91 12.81 2.54
CA VAL A 94 0.02 13.31 1.48
C VAL A 94 0.53 12.88 0.10
N ALA A 95 1.83 12.99 -0.16
CA ALA A 95 2.43 12.54 -1.41
C ALA A 95 2.23 11.03 -1.62
N HIS A 96 2.47 10.21 -0.60
CA HIS A 96 2.25 8.76 -0.68
C HIS A 96 0.81 8.41 -1.07
N ILE A 97 -0.17 9.01 -0.40
CA ILE A 97 -1.59 8.75 -0.65
C ILE A 97 -2.00 9.24 -2.04
N ARG A 98 -1.51 10.41 -2.47
CA ARG A 98 -1.74 10.94 -3.82
C ARG A 98 -1.24 9.98 -4.89
N VAL A 99 0.01 9.53 -4.79
CA VAL A 99 0.61 8.61 -5.76
C VAL A 99 -0.16 7.29 -5.81
N GLN A 100 -0.55 6.74 -4.65
CA GLN A 100 -1.35 5.51 -4.62
C GLN A 100 -2.71 5.70 -5.31
N ARG A 101 -3.41 6.82 -5.09
CA ARG A 101 -4.66 7.12 -5.82
C ARG A 101 -4.45 7.19 -7.33
N GLU A 102 -3.34 7.77 -7.77
CA GLU A 102 -3.02 7.87 -9.19
C GLU A 102 -2.76 6.50 -9.82
N ILE A 103 -2.09 5.59 -9.10
CA ILE A 103 -1.95 4.18 -9.50
C ILE A 103 -3.33 3.52 -9.65
N ASP A 104 -4.20 3.68 -8.65
CA ASP A 104 -5.54 3.09 -8.65
C ASP A 104 -6.39 3.62 -9.82
N ALA A 105 -6.30 4.92 -10.11
CA ALA A 105 -7.00 5.57 -11.22
C ALA A 105 -6.49 5.10 -12.59
N MET A 106 -5.17 4.99 -12.76
CA MET A 106 -4.57 4.43 -13.98
C MET A 106 -4.97 2.96 -14.18
N HIS A 107 -5.04 2.17 -13.10
CA HIS A 107 -5.51 0.79 -13.19
C HIS A 107 -6.98 0.72 -13.61
N ALA A 108 -7.85 1.51 -12.96
CA ALA A 108 -9.29 1.55 -13.25
C ALA A 108 -9.59 2.00 -14.69
N SER A 109 -8.77 2.90 -15.26
CA SER A 109 -8.90 3.37 -16.64
C SER A 109 -8.16 2.50 -17.67
N GLY A 110 -7.45 1.45 -17.24
CA GLY A 110 -6.69 0.56 -18.12
C GLY A 110 -5.41 1.17 -18.69
N THR A 111 -4.91 2.27 -18.11
CA THR A 111 -3.71 2.98 -18.57
C THR A 111 -2.47 2.71 -17.71
N LEU A 112 -2.57 1.86 -16.69
CA LEU A 112 -1.44 1.51 -15.83
C LEU A 112 -0.37 0.74 -16.61
N ALA A 113 0.80 1.36 -16.77
CA ALA A 113 1.98 0.73 -17.40
C ALA A 113 2.51 -0.46 -16.56
N ASP A 114 3.38 -1.27 -17.15
CA ASP A 114 4.04 -2.37 -16.43
C ASP A 114 4.76 -1.84 -15.18
N ALA A 115 4.35 -2.32 -14.01
CA ALA A 115 4.84 -1.84 -12.72
C ALA A 115 6.34 -2.10 -12.51
N ALA A 116 6.91 -3.11 -13.18
CA ALA A 116 8.33 -3.43 -13.10
C ALA A 116 9.19 -2.66 -14.13
N SER A 117 8.56 -1.85 -15.00
CA SER A 117 9.30 -1.06 -15.98
C SER A 117 10.08 0.08 -15.33
N SER A 118 11.26 0.37 -15.89
CA SER A 118 12.09 1.49 -15.47
C SER A 118 11.35 2.82 -15.61
N GLN A 119 10.49 2.94 -16.63
CA GLN A 119 9.65 4.12 -16.85
C GLN A 119 8.68 4.33 -15.68
N PHE A 120 7.93 3.29 -15.30
CA PHE A 120 6.96 3.37 -14.20
C PHE A 120 7.65 3.62 -12.86
N ILE A 121 8.77 2.95 -12.59
CA ILE A 121 9.56 3.13 -11.36
C ILE A 121 10.11 4.56 -11.25
N ARG A 122 10.63 5.13 -12.33
CA ARG A 122 11.06 6.53 -12.37
C ARG A 122 9.89 7.49 -12.19
N TRP A 123 8.71 7.15 -12.73
CA TRP A 123 7.48 7.91 -12.52
C TRP A 123 7.03 7.87 -11.04
N LEU A 124 7.03 6.70 -10.39
CA LEU A 124 6.70 6.56 -8.97
C LEU A 124 7.59 7.48 -8.11
N HIS A 125 8.90 7.39 -8.29
CA HIS A 125 9.83 8.24 -7.56
C HIS A 125 9.61 9.72 -7.90
N ARG A 126 9.38 10.06 -9.17
CA ARG A 126 9.15 11.47 -9.56
C ARG A 126 7.92 12.03 -8.87
N GLU A 127 6.79 11.32 -8.92
CA GLU A 127 5.53 11.78 -8.34
C GLU A 127 5.63 11.85 -6.82
N PHE A 128 6.36 10.93 -6.17
CA PHE A 128 6.57 11.02 -4.73
C PHE A 128 7.25 12.33 -4.30
N TYR A 129 8.26 12.81 -5.04
CA TYR A 129 8.98 14.04 -4.70
C TYR A 129 8.44 15.33 -5.37
N LYS A 130 7.48 15.22 -6.30
CA LYS A 130 6.99 16.34 -7.13
C LYS A 130 6.54 17.56 -6.32
N ASP A 131 5.81 17.31 -5.24
CA ASP A 131 5.19 18.35 -4.40
C ASP A 131 5.98 18.61 -3.10
N LEU A 132 7.10 17.92 -2.90
CA LEU A 132 7.95 18.12 -1.72
C LEU A 132 8.74 19.43 -1.87
N PRO A 133 8.81 20.28 -0.83
CA PRO A 133 9.70 21.44 -0.79
C PRO A 133 11.15 21.07 -1.10
N GLU A 134 11.90 22.00 -1.69
CA GLU A 134 13.31 21.77 -2.04
C GLU A 134 14.15 21.36 -0.82
N SER A 135 13.85 21.90 0.36
CA SER A 135 14.50 21.53 1.63
C SER A 135 14.37 20.04 1.99
N MET A 136 13.38 19.34 1.44
CA MET A 136 13.15 17.90 1.64
C MET A 136 13.75 17.03 0.51
N ARG A 137 14.40 17.63 -0.48
CA ARG A 137 15.02 16.92 -1.62
C ARG A 137 16.52 16.76 -1.44
N TYR A 138 16.99 16.71 -0.21
CA TYR A 138 18.40 16.49 0.09
C TYR A 138 18.56 15.33 1.06
N LEU A 139 19.49 14.45 0.73
CA LEU A 139 19.96 13.41 1.62
C LEU A 139 21.25 13.89 2.28
N GLU A 140 21.23 14.01 3.60
CA GLU A 140 22.41 14.40 4.39
C GLU A 140 23.16 13.14 4.84
N ARG A 141 24.42 13.00 4.42
CA ARG A 141 25.31 11.91 4.81
C ARG A 141 26.66 12.46 5.23
N LYS A 142 26.94 12.45 6.54
CA LYS A 142 28.16 13.00 7.13
C LYS A 142 28.37 14.45 6.65
N GLU A 143 29.40 14.71 5.85
CA GLU A 143 29.78 16.03 5.33
C GLU A 143 29.23 16.29 3.91
N VAL A 144 28.51 15.34 3.32
CA VAL A 144 28.00 15.44 1.95
C VAL A 144 26.48 15.64 1.97
N LYS A 145 26.04 16.66 1.24
CA LYS A 145 24.64 16.91 0.95
C LYS A 145 24.35 16.50 -0.49
N ILE A 146 23.56 15.45 -0.66
CA ILE A 146 23.24 14.88 -1.97
C ILE A 146 21.86 15.38 -2.39
N LEU A 147 21.76 16.01 -3.56
CA LEU A 147 20.47 16.38 -4.14
C LEU A 147 19.74 15.14 -4.65
N ILE A 148 18.51 14.96 -4.21
CA ILE A 148 17.59 13.94 -4.73
C ILE A 148 16.88 14.52 -5.94
N VAL A 149 17.28 14.09 -7.14
CA VAL A 149 16.61 14.51 -8.38
C VAL A 149 15.43 13.57 -8.67
N PRO A 150 14.17 14.05 -8.69
CA PRO A 150 13.01 13.20 -8.82
C PRO A 150 13.00 12.33 -10.10
N GLY A 151 12.96 11.01 -9.94
CA GLY A 151 12.87 10.04 -11.04
C GLY A 151 14.20 9.74 -11.73
N VAL A 152 15.32 10.16 -11.12
CA VAL A 152 16.66 9.91 -11.63
C VAL A 152 17.34 8.84 -10.76
N PHE A 153 17.77 7.75 -11.39
CA PHE A 153 18.59 6.74 -10.73
C PHE A 153 19.95 7.31 -10.34
N ARG A 154 20.55 6.75 -9.29
CA ARG A 154 21.92 7.09 -8.92
C ARG A 154 22.90 6.63 -10.00
N SER A 155 23.85 7.50 -10.34
CA SER A 155 24.83 7.28 -11.43
C SER A 155 26.29 7.55 -11.06
N GLU A 156 26.55 8.18 -9.91
CA GLU A 156 27.87 8.65 -9.51
C GLU A 156 28.29 8.04 -8.18
N PRO A 157 29.60 7.84 -7.91
CA PRO A 157 30.06 7.24 -6.65
C PRO A 157 29.60 7.98 -5.38
N ILE A 158 29.41 9.31 -5.48
CA ILE A 158 28.88 10.11 -4.36
C ILE A 158 27.46 9.71 -3.97
N HIS A 159 26.73 9.04 -4.86
CA HIS A 159 25.38 8.53 -4.64
C HIS A 159 25.34 7.08 -4.12
N ASP A 160 26.48 6.39 -3.99
CA ASP A 160 26.49 5.01 -3.49
C ASP A 160 25.92 4.92 -2.08
N VAL A 161 25.18 3.84 -1.82
CA VAL A 161 24.36 3.65 -0.60
C VAL A 161 24.71 2.35 0.10
N SER A 162 24.34 2.25 1.38
CA SER A 162 24.45 1.02 2.17
C SER A 162 23.13 0.81 2.89
N VAL A 163 22.60 -0.41 2.88
CA VAL A 163 21.32 -0.76 3.52
C VAL A 163 21.59 -1.83 4.56
N GLY A 164 21.69 -1.43 5.83
CA GLY A 164 22.13 -2.33 6.89
C GLY A 164 23.53 -2.90 6.56
N ARG A 165 23.60 -4.21 6.31
CA ARG A 165 24.83 -4.92 5.91
C ARG A 165 24.97 -5.12 4.40
N HIS A 166 23.92 -4.84 3.64
CA HIS A 166 23.90 -4.99 2.19
C HIS A 166 24.56 -3.80 1.49
N LEU A 167 25.38 -4.11 0.48
CA LEU A 167 25.98 -3.16 -0.44
C LEU A 167 25.32 -3.33 -1.81
N PRO A 168 24.41 -2.43 -2.20
CA PRO A 168 23.82 -2.42 -3.53
C PRO A 168 24.88 -2.27 -4.64
N PRO A 169 24.55 -2.62 -5.89
CA PRO A 169 25.45 -2.45 -7.03
C PRO A 169 26.00 -1.02 -7.14
N GLU A 170 27.18 -0.83 -7.72
CA GLU A 170 27.75 0.51 -7.92
C GLU A 170 26.84 1.42 -8.75
N SER A 171 26.79 2.70 -8.43
CA SER A 171 25.90 3.67 -9.09
C SER A 171 26.10 3.74 -10.60
N SER A 172 27.34 3.56 -11.09
CA SER A 172 27.65 3.54 -12.52
C SER A 172 26.97 2.40 -13.29
N THR A 173 26.48 1.37 -12.60
CA THR A 173 25.88 0.17 -13.22
C THR A 173 24.36 0.09 -13.05
N VAL A 174 23.75 0.97 -12.26
CA VAL A 174 22.32 0.88 -11.87
C VAL A 174 21.37 0.84 -13.05
N ASP A 175 21.59 1.66 -14.09
CA ASP A 175 20.75 1.62 -15.29
C ASP A 175 20.77 0.24 -15.97
N SER A 176 21.93 -0.44 -16.00
CA SER A 176 22.05 -1.78 -16.59
C SER A 176 21.32 -2.84 -15.74
N PHE A 177 21.37 -2.71 -14.41
CA PHE A 177 20.63 -3.58 -13.49
C PHE A 177 19.13 -3.36 -13.59
N MET A 178 18.66 -2.12 -13.72
CA MET A 178 17.25 -1.81 -13.85
C MET A 178 16.68 -2.25 -15.21
N ALA A 179 17.45 -2.11 -16.31
CA ALA A 179 17.07 -2.66 -17.60
C ALA A 179 16.95 -4.20 -17.55
N TYR A 180 17.84 -4.86 -16.80
CA TYR A 180 17.76 -6.31 -16.59
C TYR A 180 16.56 -6.70 -15.71
N PHE A 181 16.33 -5.97 -14.61
CA PHE A 181 15.18 -6.14 -13.73
C PHE A 181 13.87 -6.08 -14.51
N GLU A 182 13.68 -5.03 -15.32
CA GLU A 182 12.51 -4.85 -16.18
C GLU A 182 12.31 -6.05 -17.12
N LYS A 183 13.39 -6.54 -17.74
CA LYS A 183 13.34 -7.72 -18.60
C LYS A 183 12.89 -8.98 -17.85
N ARG A 184 13.35 -9.17 -16.61
CA ARG A 184 13.06 -10.38 -15.81
C ARG A 184 11.67 -10.37 -15.18
N TYR A 185 11.12 -9.19 -14.90
CA TYR A 185 9.83 -9.01 -14.25
C TYR A 185 8.73 -8.47 -15.17
N ASN A 186 8.96 -8.42 -16.49
CA ASN A 186 7.95 -8.04 -17.49
C ASN A 186 6.65 -8.83 -17.28
N PHE A 187 5.64 -8.14 -16.78
CA PHE A 187 4.45 -8.72 -16.20
C PHE A 187 3.51 -9.30 -17.28
N CYS A 188 3.51 -8.68 -18.46
CA CYS A 188 2.75 -9.14 -19.62
C CYS A 188 3.21 -10.52 -20.12
N SER A 189 4.48 -10.86 -19.92
CA SER A 189 5.04 -12.16 -20.35
C SER A 189 4.73 -13.32 -19.40
N LEU A 190 4.25 -13.03 -18.18
CA LEU A 190 4.05 -14.03 -17.13
C LEU A 190 2.59 -14.51 -17.07
N GLY A 191 2.41 -15.82 -16.86
CA GLY A 191 1.12 -16.42 -16.53
C GLY A 191 0.61 -15.98 -15.15
N LYS A 192 -0.70 -16.04 -14.91
CA LYS A 192 -1.36 -15.51 -13.69
C LYS A 192 -0.70 -15.95 -12.39
N GLY A 193 -0.40 -17.24 -12.21
CA GLY A 193 0.27 -17.74 -11.00
C GLY A 193 1.68 -17.17 -10.83
N MET A 194 2.47 -17.13 -11.91
CA MET A 194 3.83 -16.58 -11.86
C MET A 194 3.86 -15.09 -11.52
N ARG A 195 2.81 -14.32 -11.85
CA ARG A 195 2.72 -12.89 -11.50
C ARG A 195 2.76 -12.63 -9.99
N LEU A 196 2.14 -13.49 -9.18
CA LEU A 196 2.15 -13.34 -7.72
C LEU A 196 3.53 -13.67 -7.12
N ALA A 197 4.17 -14.73 -7.60
CA ALA A 197 5.56 -15.03 -7.24
C ALA A 197 6.50 -13.91 -7.69
N ALA A 198 6.26 -13.33 -8.87
CA ALA A 198 7.01 -12.21 -9.39
C ALA A 198 6.81 -10.91 -8.62
N MET A 199 5.61 -10.62 -8.13
CA MET A 199 5.38 -9.49 -7.22
C MET A 199 6.28 -9.58 -5.98
N ALA A 200 6.34 -10.75 -5.34
CA ALA A 200 7.20 -10.96 -4.18
C ALA A 200 8.69 -10.85 -4.54
N ALA A 201 9.15 -11.57 -5.56
CA ALA A 201 10.55 -11.57 -5.95
C ALA A 201 11.04 -10.19 -6.44
N ALA A 202 10.22 -9.48 -7.23
CA ALA A 202 10.51 -8.14 -7.72
C ALA A 202 10.64 -7.14 -6.57
N HIS A 203 9.78 -7.23 -5.55
CA HIS A 203 9.88 -6.40 -4.35
C HIS A 203 11.27 -6.52 -3.70
N HIS A 204 11.78 -7.76 -3.57
CA HIS A 204 13.11 -7.99 -3.03
C HIS A 204 14.20 -7.49 -3.97
N ARG A 205 14.22 -7.92 -5.23
CA ARG A 205 15.31 -7.58 -6.17
C ARG A 205 15.39 -6.08 -6.47
N PHE A 206 14.27 -5.35 -6.44
CA PHE A 206 14.28 -3.90 -6.54
C PHE A 206 15.04 -3.26 -5.36
N ASN A 207 14.75 -3.70 -4.14
CA ASN A 207 15.43 -3.19 -2.94
C ASN A 207 16.91 -3.62 -2.89
N TYR A 208 17.25 -4.78 -3.43
CA TYR A 208 18.64 -5.22 -3.60
C TYR A 208 19.42 -4.28 -4.52
N ILE A 209 18.83 -3.86 -5.65
CA ILE A 209 19.45 -2.90 -6.58
C ILE A 209 19.54 -1.50 -5.96
N HIS A 210 18.51 -1.10 -5.21
CA HIS A 210 18.40 0.18 -4.52
C HIS A 210 18.72 1.38 -5.46
N PRO A 211 17.95 1.57 -6.55
CA PRO A 211 18.36 2.40 -7.68
C PRO A 211 18.34 3.92 -7.42
N PHE A 212 17.74 4.39 -6.34
CA PHE A 212 17.66 5.81 -6.00
C PHE A 212 18.53 6.17 -4.79
N PRO A 213 18.95 7.44 -4.64
CA PRO A 213 19.64 7.90 -3.41
C PRO A 213 18.77 7.75 -2.15
N ASP A 214 17.46 7.96 -2.26
CA ASP A 214 16.46 7.84 -1.19
C ASP A 214 15.11 7.35 -1.76
N GLY A 215 14.21 6.91 -0.88
CA GLY A 215 12.82 6.59 -1.25
C GLY A 215 12.59 5.19 -1.79
N ASN A 216 13.64 4.34 -1.89
CA ASN A 216 13.55 3.00 -2.46
C ASN A 216 12.48 2.12 -1.78
N GLY A 217 12.42 2.08 -0.44
CA GLY A 217 11.42 1.29 0.26
C GLY A 217 9.97 1.72 -0.05
N ARG A 218 9.73 3.03 -0.13
CA ARG A 218 8.41 3.60 -0.50
C ARG A 218 8.05 3.26 -1.95
N VAL A 219 9.00 3.43 -2.88
CA VAL A 219 8.82 3.06 -4.29
C VAL A 219 8.56 1.56 -4.43
N SER A 220 9.27 0.69 -3.71
CA SER A 220 9.10 -0.75 -3.81
C SER A 220 7.72 -1.21 -3.32
N ARG A 221 7.20 -0.60 -2.25
CA ARG A 221 5.85 -0.90 -1.73
C ARG A 221 4.75 -0.41 -2.66
N LEU A 222 4.89 0.77 -3.25
CA LEU A 222 3.96 1.27 -4.27
C LEU A 222 4.03 0.46 -5.58
N MET A 223 5.22 0.00 -5.97
CA MET A 223 5.41 -0.95 -7.06
C MET A 223 4.68 -2.26 -6.77
N SER A 224 4.84 -2.84 -5.58
CA SER A 224 4.12 -4.06 -5.19
C SER A 224 2.59 -3.87 -5.20
N HIS A 225 2.09 -2.70 -4.80
CA HIS A 225 0.66 -2.36 -4.91
C HIS A 225 0.19 -2.36 -6.36
N ALA A 226 0.94 -1.72 -7.27
CA ALA A 226 0.64 -1.72 -8.71
C ALA A 226 0.69 -3.14 -9.32
N MET A 227 1.67 -3.96 -8.92
CA MET A 227 1.78 -5.36 -9.35
C MET A 227 0.61 -6.21 -8.81
N ALA A 228 0.14 -5.97 -7.58
CA ALA A 228 -1.03 -6.64 -7.02
C ALA A 228 -2.31 -6.35 -7.82
N LEU A 229 -2.50 -5.08 -8.23
CA LEU A 229 -3.59 -4.68 -9.12
C LEU A 229 -3.50 -5.42 -10.47
N GLN A 230 -2.34 -5.37 -11.14
CA GLN A 230 -2.12 -6.04 -12.43
C GLN A 230 -2.20 -7.58 -12.37
N ALA A 231 -1.95 -8.15 -11.19
CA ALA A 231 -2.10 -9.58 -10.94
C ALA A 231 -3.55 -10.00 -10.69
N GLY A 232 -4.48 -9.04 -10.56
CA GLY A 232 -5.90 -9.28 -10.31
C GLY A 232 -6.24 -9.53 -8.85
N ILE A 233 -5.32 -9.25 -7.93
CA ILE A 233 -5.52 -9.43 -6.49
C ILE A 233 -5.68 -8.11 -5.73
N GLY A 234 -5.74 -6.97 -6.42
CA GLY A 234 -5.83 -5.66 -5.75
C GLY A 234 -7.16 -5.35 -5.05
N ALA A 235 -8.23 -6.13 -5.31
CA ALA A 235 -9.53 -6.04 -4.62
C ALA A 235 -10.04 -4.61 -4.40
N HIS A 236 -10.10 -3.79 -5.46
CA HIS A 236 -10.50 -2.38 -5.39
C HIS A 236 -9.69 -1.49 -4.42
N GLY A 237 -8.47 -1.89 -4.07
CA GLY A 237 -7.64 -1.18 -3.09
C GLY A 237 -8.01 -1.47 -1.64
N LEU A 238 -8.77 -2.53 -1.37
CA LEU A 238 -9.28 -2.88 -0.03
C LEU A 238 -8.26 -3.59 0.87
N TRP A 239 -7.02 -3.78 0.42
CA TRP A 239 -5.93 -4.26 1.27
C TRP A 239 -4.58 -3.70 0.83
N SER A 240 -3.57 -3.85 1.69
CA SER A 240 -2.18 -3.57 1.35
C SER A 240 -1.26 -4.55 2.07
N VAL A 241 -0.16 -4.92 1.40
CA VAL A 241 0.90 -5.74 1.98
C VAL A 241 1.68 -5.01 3.08
N SER A 242 1.79 -3.68 3.04
CA SER A 242 2.66 -2.89 3.95
C SER A 242 2.34 -3.11 5.42
N ARG A 243 1.06 -3.30 5.77
CA ARG A 243 0.64 -3.61 7.14
C ARG A 243 1.24 -4.93 7.62
N GLY A 244 1.20 -5.95 6.77
CA GLY A 244 1.78 -7.24 7.06
C GLY A 244 3.31 -7.19 7.16
N LEU A 245 3.97 -6.48 6.23
CA LEU A 245 5.42 -6.27 6.26
C LEU A 245 5.88 -5.57 7.55
N ALA A 246 5.14 -4.54 7.99
CA ALA A 246 5.49 -3.78 9.19
C ALA A 246 5.27 -4.55 10.50
N ARG A 247 4.35 -5.53 10.51
CA ARG A 247 4.00 -6.32 11.69
C ARG A 247 4.84 -7.59 11.83
N GLY A 248 5.11 -8.26 10.71
CA GLY A 248 5.63 -9.63 10.69
C GLY A 248 4.64 -10.66 11.27
N PHE A 249 5.08 -11.92 11.32
CA PHE A 249 4.34 -13.00 11.98
C PHE A 249 4.78 -13.17 13.43
N GLU A 250 6.08 -13.09 13.67
CA GLU A 250 6.71 -13.25 14.98
C GLU A 250 7.12 -11.90 15.55
N SER A 251 7.70 -11.03 14.71
CA SER A 251 8.23 -9.74 15.15
C SER A 251 8.20 -8.67 14.05
N ARG A 252 8.31 -7.40 14.45
CA ARG A 252 8.50 -6.27 13.52
C ARG A 252 9.81 -6.33 12.73
N LEU A 253 10.75 -7.21 13.14
CA LEU A 253 12.03 -7.41 12.46
C LEU A 253 11.96 -8.47 11.35
N ASP A 254 10.84 -9.20 11.23
CA ASP A 254 10.70 -10.31 10.29
C ASP A 254 10.96 -9.88 8.84
N TYR A 255 10.40 -8.73 8.45
CA TYR A 255 10.58 -8.22 7.09
C TYR A 255 12.05 -7.98 6.76
N MET A 256 12.80 -7.31 7.66
CA MET A 256 14.23 -7.08 7.48
C MET A 256 15.02 -8.39 7.50
N SER A 257 14.69 -9.32 8.39
CA SER A 257 15.29 -10.65 8.45
C SER A 257 15.09 -11.45 7.16
N MET A 258 13.90 -11.36 6.56
CA MET A 258 13.59 -12.03 5.29
C MET A 258 14.27 -11.37 4.10
N MET A 259 14.39 -10.04 4.09
CA MET A 259 15.18 -9.32 3.10
C MET A 259 16.66 -9.77 3.15
N ASP A 260 17.26 -9.76 4.34
CA ASP A 260 18.64 -10.23 4.57
C ASP A 260 18.81 -11.71 4.19
N HIS A 261 17.82 -12.56 4.49
CA HIS A 261 17.87 -13.98 4.13
C HIS A 261 17.88 -14.16 2.61
N ALA A 262 17.06 -13.41 1.88
CA ALA A 262 17.00 -13.49 0.41
C ALA A 262 18.22 -12.90 -0.31
N ASP A 263 19.10 -12.22 0.42
CA ASP A 263 20.42 -11.75 -0.04
C ASP A 263 21.52 -12.81 0.10
N MET A 264 21.22 -13.96 0.72
CA MET A 264 22.21 -15.02 0.93
C MET A 264 22.80 -15.49 -0.40
N PRO A 265 24.14 -15.70 -0.47
CA PRO A 265 24.78 -16.23 -1.66
C PRO A 265 24.33 -17.67 -1.93
N ARG A 266 24.48 -18.10 -3.18
CA ARG A 266 24.21 -19.48 -3.60
C ARG A 266 24.93 -20.52 -2.73
N GLN A 267 24.18 -21.50 -2.23
CA GLN A 267 24.63 -22.53 -1.28
C GLN A 267 24.80 -23.89 -1.97
N GLY A 268 25.89 -24.05 -2.72
CA GLY A 268 26.21 -25.31 -3.41
C GLY A 268 25.39 -25.55 -4.68
N ASP A 269 25.56 -26.73 -5.29
CA ASP A 269 25.10 -26.98 -6.65
C ASP A 269 23.58 -27.14 -6.80
N LEU A 270 22.90 -27.59 -5.74
CA LEU A 270 21.45 -27.79 -5.71
C LEU A 270 20.66 -26.48 -5.48
N ASP A 271 21.35 -25.37 -5.19
CA ASP A 271 20.73 -24.08 -4.86
C ASP A 271 20.53 -23.18 -6.09
N GLY A 272 20.04 -23.78 -7.17
CA GLY A 272 19.77 -23.08 -8.43
C GLY A 272 21.02 -22.57 -9.15
N ARG A 273 20.86 -21.49 -9.92
CA ARG A 273 21.92 -20.82 -10.68
C ARG A 273 21.89 -19.32 -10.37
N GLY A 274 23.01 -18.64 -10.61
CA GLY A 274 23.17 -17.23 -10.29
C GLY A 274 24.06 -17.03 -9.06
N ASN A 275 24.05 -15.81 -8.53
CA ASN A 275 24.90 -15.40 -7.41
C ASN A 275 24.19 -15.53 -6.06
N LEU A 276 22.87 -15.36 -6.04
CA LEU A 276 22.04 -15.46 -4.85
C LEU A 276 21.42 -16.86 -4.72
N SER A 277 20.96 -17.18 -3.51
CA SER A 277 20.33 -18.47 -3.20
C SER A 277 18.92 -18.57 -3.78
N LEU A 278 18.65 -19.62 -4.57
CA LEU A 278 17.31 -19.95 -5.04
C LEU A 278 16.42 -20.42 -3.89
N LYS A 279 16.98 -21.17 -2.94
CA LYS A 279 16.31 -21.64 -1.73
C LYS A 279 15.86 -20.45 -0.89
N ALA A 280 16.74 -19.48 -0.65
CA ALA A 280 16.39 -18.30 0.13
C ALA A 280 15.33 -17.43 -0.58
N LEU A 281 15.41 -17.30 -1.92
CA LEU A 281 14.38 -16.63 -2.70
C LEU A 281 13.01 -17.32 -2.55
N ASN A 282 12.96 -18.66 -2.63
CA ASN A 282 11.73 -19.41 -2.44
C ASN A 282 11.17 -19.24 -1.01
N THR A 283 12.03 -19.19 0.01
CA THR A 283 11.63 -18.86 1.38
C THR A 283 10.98 -17.49 1.45
N PHE A 284 11.60 -16.47 0.83
CA PHE A 284 11.07 -15.11 0.80
C PHE A 284 9.74 -15.01 0.07
N ILE A 285 9.61 -15.61 -1.12
CA ILE A 285 8.35 -15.65 -1.88
C ILE A 285 7.25 -16.31 -1.04
N THR A 286 7.55 -17.43 -0.40
CA THR A 286 6.60 -18.13 0.49
C THR A 286 6.16 -17.24 1.64
N TRP A 287 7.11 -16.59 2.33
CA TRP A 287 6.82 -15.68 3.44
C TRP A 287 5.97 -14.48 3.00
N PHE A 288 6.33 -13.83 1.89
CA PHE A 288 5.64 -12.66 1.36
C PHE A 288 4.19 -13.00 0.96
N LEU A 289 3.97 -14.17 0.34
CA LEU A 289 2.63 -14.63 -0.02
C LEU A 289 1.80 -15.05 1.20
N LYS A 290 2.41 -15.63 2.24
CA LYS A 290 1.74 -15.86 3.52
C LYS A 290 1.29 -14.55 4.15
N ILE A 291 2.18 -13.55 4.19
CA ILE A 291 1.83 -12.21 4.68
C ILE A 291 0.68 -11.62 3.86
N SER A 292 0.74 -11.73 2.54
CA SER A 292 -0.32 -11.24 1.65
C SER A 292 -1.66 -11.94 1.96
N LEU A 293 -1.68 -13.26 2.10
CA LEU A 293 -2.87 -14.03 2.43
C LEU A 293 -3.45 -13.64 3.79
N ASP A 294 -2.61 -13.49 4.81
CA ASP A 294 -3.01 -13.03 6.14
C ASP A 294 -3.67 -11.65 6.08
N GLN A 295 -3.05 -10.70 5.36
CA GLN A 295 -3.61 -9.35 5.23
C GLN A 295 -4.93 -9.34 4.45
N VAL A 296 -5.02 -10.04 3.31
CA VAL A 296 -6.28 -10.11 2.54
C VAL A 296 -7.39 -10.75 3.38
N THR A 297 -7.11 -11.84 4.09
CA THR A 297 -8.08 -12.52 4.96
C THR A 297 -8.51 -11.65 6.14
N PHE A 298 -7.57 -10.91 6.74
CA PHE A 298 -7.89 -9.93 7.78
C PHE A 298 -8.85 -8.87 7.26
N MET A 299 -8.54 -8.26 6.11
CA MET A 299 -9.41 -7.24 5.50
C MET A 299 -10.77 -7.81 5.07
N GLU A 300 -10.81 -9.05 4.57
CA GLU A 300 -12.05 -9.76 4.26
C GLU A 300 -12.95 -9.92 5.49
N SER A 301 -12.38 -10.33 6.63
CA SER A 301 -13.13 -10.45 7.88
C SER A 301 -13.59 -9.08 8.41
N LEU A 302 -12.77 -8.05 8.19
CA LEU A 302 -13.02 -6.70 8.65
C LEU A 302 -14.12 -6.02 7.83
N PHE A 303 -14.21 -6.27 6.53
CA PHE A 303 -15.20 -5.64 5.65
C PHE A 303 -16.42 -6.54 5.37
N GLU A 304 -16.54 -7.65 6.09
CA GLU A 304 -17.69 -8.53 6.09
C GLU A 304 -18.97 -7.74 6.43
N LEU A 305 -19.96 -7.78 5.54
CA LEU A 305 -21.12 -6.88 5.52
C LEU A 305 -21.93 -6.92 6.82
N ASP A 306 -22.28 -8.12 7.30
CA ASP A 306 -23.11 -8.28 8.51
C ASP A 306 -22.36 -7.79 9.75
N SER A 307 -21.07 -8.08 9.81
CA SER A 307 -20.19 -7.67 10.90
C SER A 307 -19.95 -6.17 10.90
N LEU A 308 -19.76 -5.55 9.72
CA LEU A 308 -19.62 -4.11 9.57
C LEU A 308 -20.93 -3.38 9.89
N ALA A 309 -22.08 -3.89 9.45
CA ALA A 309 -23.39 -3.37 9.82
C ALA A 309 -23.60 -3.40 11.35
N LYS A 310 -23.26 -4.50 12.02
CA LYS A 310 -23.30 -4.58 13.49
C LYS A 310 -22.40 -3.53 14.16
N ARG A 311 -21.19 -3.31 13.64
CA ARG A 311 -20.27 -2.29 14.18
C ARG A 311 -20.78 -0.86 13.91
N LEU A 312 -21.39 -0.60 12.76
CA LEU A 312 -22.05 0.68 12.47
C LEU A 312 -23.23 0.93 13.42
N LYS A 313 -24.04 -0.09 13.72
CA LYS A 313 -25.11 0.02 14.71
C LYS A 313 -24.56 0.38 16.10
N ASN A 314 -23.55 -0.36 16.56
CA ASN A 314 -22.89 -0.07 17.84
C ASN A 314 -22.25 1.33 17.86
N TYR A 315 -21.75 1.81 16.71
CA TYR A 315 -21.25 3.17 16.56
C TYR A 315 -22.38 4.19 16.77
N CYS A 316 -23.52 4.02 16.10
CA CYS A 316 -24.70 4.88 16.32
C CYS A 316 -25.13 4.91 17.79
N ASP A 317 -25.17 3.75 18.44
CA ASP A 317 -25.56 3.63 19.86
C ASP A 317 -24.57 4.39 20.77
N ARG A 318 -23.27 4.30 20.51
CA ARG A 318 -22.24 5.06 21.25
C ARG A 318 -22.29 6.57 21.01
N GLN A 319 -22.72 7.00 19.83
CA GLN A 319 -22.94 8.42 19.53
C GLN A 319 -24.28 8.93 20.09
N GLU A 320 -25.06 8.08 20.76
CA GLU A 320 -26.39 8.38 21.29
C GLU A 320 -27.36 8.91 20.21
N TRP A 321 -27.16 8.48 18.97
CA TRP A 321 -28.06 8.84 17.88
C TRP A 321 -29.37 8.06 17.95
N LYS A 322 -30.41 8.63 17.33
CA LYS A 322 -31.68 7.94 17.20
C LYS A 322 -31.52 6.67 16.33
N PRO A 323 -32.34 5.62 16.53
CA PRO A 323 -32.22 4.37 15.79
C PRO A 323 -32.25 4.52 14.27
N GLU A 324 -32.93 5.54 13.76
CA GLU A 324 -33.02 5.86 12.34
C GLU A 324 -31.67 6.25 11.71
N ALA A 325 -30.68 6.64 12.52
CA ALA A 325 -29.31 6.85 12.05
C ALA A 325 -28.74 5.58 11.41
N PHE A 326 -28.91 4.43 12.09
CA PHE A 326 -28.44 3.15 11.57
C PHE A 326 -29.13 2.79 10.26
N ALA A 327 -30.43 3.07 10.11
CA ALA A 327 -31.14 2.82 8.86
C ALA A 327 -30.55 3.59 7.67
N ILE A 328 -30.07 4.83 7.89
CA ILE A 328 -29.35 5.60 6.88
C ILE A 328 -28.00 4.96 6.57
N LEU A 329 -27.19 4.65 7.59
CA LEU A 329 -25.85 4.09 7.39
C LEU A 329 -25.89 2.71 6.73
N GLU A 330 -26.84 1.86 7.11
CA GLU A 330 -27.06 0.54 6.50
C GLU A 330 -27.51 0.66 5.04
N MET A 331 -28.43 1.58 4.74
CA MET A 331 -28.85 1.82 3.35
C MET A 331 -27.68 2.27 2.47
N ILE A 332 -26.84 3.17 2.98
CA ILE A 332 -25.65 3.64 2.26
C ILE A 332 -24.61 2.52 2.13
N LEU A 333 -24.40 1.71 3.17
CA LEU A 333 -23.50 0.56 3.10
C LEU A 333 -23.86 -0.38 1.94
N LEU A 334 -25.16 -0.62 1.74
CA LEU A 334 -25.71 -1.50 0.70
C LEU A 334 -25.74 -0.85 -0.70
N LYS A 335 -26.08 0.44 -0.78
CA LYS A 335 -26.28 1.16 -2.04
C LYS A 335 -25.11 2.02 -2.50
N GLY A 336 -24.06 2.14 -1.68
CA GLY A 336 -22.95 3.05 -1.92
C GLY A 336 -23.20 4.48 -1.49
N GLU A 337 -24.31 5.04 -1.97
CA GLU A 337 -24.71 6.41 -1.67
C GLU A 337 -26.24 6.57 -1.65
N ILE A 338 -26.70 7.67 -1.06
CA ILE A 338 -28.11 8.08 -1.13
C ILE A 338 -28.24 9.56 -1.46
N PRO A 339 -29.23 9.96 -2.27
CA PRO A 339 -29.62 11.36 -2.37
C PRO A 339 -30.10 11.89 -1.02
N ARG A 340 -29.73 13.13 -0.67
CA ARG A 340 -30.11 13.76 0.62
C ARG A 340 -31.62 13.77 0.86
N GLY A 341 -32.42 13.88 -0.21
CA GLY A 341 -33.89 13.85 -0.15
C GLY A 341 -34.49 12.50 0.25
N GLU A 342 -33.74 11.39 0.12
CA GLU A 342 -34.24 10.06 0.50
C GLU A 342 -34.25 9.82 2.01
N ALA A 343 -33.57 10.65 2.80
CA ALA A 343 -33.45 10.41 4.24
C ALA A 343 -34.81 10.33 4.95
N SER A 344 -35.78 11.18 4.60
CA SER A 344 -37.13 11.08 5.17
C SER A 344 -37.84 9.78 4.82
N ARG A 345 -37.64 9.28 3.60
CA ARG A 345 -38.23 8.02 3.14
C ARG A 345 -37.61 6.82 3.83
N ILE A 346 -36.29 6.81 4.02
CA ILE A 346 -35.54 5.73 4.67
C ILE A 346 -35.87 5.68 6.17
N THR A 347 -35.94 6.84 6.81
CA THR A 347 -36.12 6.93 8.28
C THR A 347 -37.58 6.96 8.73
N GLY A 348 -38.52 7.28 7.84
CA GLY A 348 -39.91 7.58 8.21
C GLY A 348 -40.10 8.90 8.98
N LEU A 349 -39.02 9.67 9.19
CA LEU A 349 -39.05 10.94 9.90
C LEU A 349 -39.56 12.09 9.01
N LYS A 350 -40.23 13.07 9.64
CA LYS A 350 -40.56 14.34 8.98
C LYS A 350 -39.30 15.02 8.43
N GLU A 351 -39.42 15.71 7.30
CA GLU A 351 -38.27 16.32 6.58
C GLU A 351 -37.31 17.10 7.47
N ARG A 352 -37.84 17.96 8.34
CA ARG A 352 -37.00 18.77 9.25
C ARG A 352 -36.15 17.89 10.17
N THR A 353 -36.72 16.82 10.71
CA THR A 353 -36.04 15.90 11.62
C THR A 353 -35.02 15.03 10.88
N ALA A 354 -35.37 14.55 9.67
CA ALA A 354 -34.44 13.80 8.83
C ALA A 354 -33.23 14.66 8.40
N ARG A 355 -33.45 15.94 8.05
CA ARG A 355 -32.35 16.88 7.74
C ARG A 355 -31.46 17.15 8.94
N ALA A 356 -32.05 17.32 10.13
CA ALA A 356 -31.26 17.51 11.36
C ALA A 356 -30.39 16.28 11.66
N LEU A 357 -30.94 15.08 11.49
CA LEU A 357 -30.17 13.84 11.64
C LEU A 357 -29.02 13.75 10.63
N LEU A 358 -29.28 14.04 9.34
CA LEU A 358 -28.23 14.10 8.33
C LEU A 358 -27.13 15.11 8.67
N SER A 359 -27.49 16.27 9.22
CA SER A 359 -26.53 17.29 9.68
C SER A 359 -25.62 16.69 10.75
N SER A 360 -26.17 16.06 11.78
CA SER A 360 -25.38 15.43 12.84
C SER A 360 -24.45 14.31 12.34
N LEU A 361 -24.92 13.49 11.39
CA LEU A 361 -24.09 12.44 10.76
C LEU A 361 -22.96 13.05 9.91
N THR A 362 -23.22 14.15 9.22
CA THR A 362 -22.22 14.85 8.39
C THR A 362 -21.22 15.59 9.26
N GLU A 363 -21.67 16.25 10.34
CA GLU A 363 -20.83 16.97 11.31
C GLU A 363 -19.90 16.01 12.07
N ASN A 364 -20.37 14.79 12.36
CA ASN A 364 -19.51 13.73 12.91
C ASN A 364 -18.47 13.21 11.90
N GLY A 365 -18.71 13.41 10.61
CA GLY A 365 -17.83 12.96 9.53
C GLY A 365 -18.07 11.53 9.07
N ILE A 366 -19.02 10.78 9.65
CA ILE A 366 -19.37 9.41 9.18
C ILE A 366 -20.08 9.43 7.82
N LEU A 367 -20.68 10.57 7.44
CA LEU A 367 -21.22 10.84 6.11
C LEU A 367 -20.53 12.03 5.45
N GLY A 368 -20.37 11.95 4.14
CA GLY A 368 -19.84 13.06 3.33
C GLY A 368 -20.33 13.00 1.89
N SER A 369 -20.01 14.05 1.12
CA SER A 369 -20.32 14.13 -0.31
C SER A 369 -19.20 14.86 -1.04
N ASP A 370 -18.89 14.46 -2.27
CA ASP A 370 -17.78 15.05 -3.04
C ASP A 370 -18.09 16.46 -3.55
N THR A 371 -19.37 16.81 -3.60
CA THR A 371 -19.82 18.19 -3.88
C THR A 371 -20.74 18.67 -2.75
N PRO A 372 -20.88 19.99 -2.53
CA PRO A 372 -21.74 20.53 -1.46
C PRO A 372 -23.21 20.07 -1.52
N LYS A 373 -23.70 19.69 -2.71
CA LYS A 373 -25.08 19.23 -2.95
C LYS A 373 -25.17 17.78 -3.41
N GLY A 374 -24.05 17.06 -3.39
CA GLY A 374 -23.97 15.67 -3.86
C GLY A 374 -24.72 14.68 -2.97
N ALA A 375 -24.85 13.46 -3.49
CA ALA A 375 -25.31 12.30 -2.73
C ALA A 375 -24.34 12.03 -1.56
N LEU A 376 -24.89 11.43 -0.50
CA LEU A 376 -24.14 11.11 0.71
C LEU A 376 -23.65 9.67 0.64
N SER A 377 -22.36 9.48 0.86
CA SER A 377 -21.72 8.17 1.03
C SER A 377 -21.04 8.08 2.40
N LEU A 378 -20.71 6.85 2.81
CA LEU A 378 -19.99 6.62 4.04
C LEU A 378 -18.59 7.25 3.95
N ARG A 379 -18.16 7.82 5.06
CA ARG A 379 -16.79 8.26 5.29
C ARG A 379 -16.35 7.62 6.61
N PHE A 380 -15.06 7.46 6.81
CA PHE A 380 -14.53 6.73 7.96
C PHE A 380 -13.52 7.58 8.74
N PRO A 381 -14.01 8.59 9.49
CA PRO A 381 -13.15 9.46 10.28
C PRO A 381 -12.47 8.68 11.41
N LEU A 382 -11.28 9.10 11.85
CA LEU A 382 -10.50 8.38 12.87
C LEU A 382 -11.26 8.07 14.18
N ASN A 383 -12.15 8.95 14.62
CA ASN A 383 -12.99 8.71 15.81
C ASN A 383 -13.93 7.50 15.65
N ALA A 384 -14.27 7.13 14.42
CA ALA A 384 -15.05 5.94 14.10
C ALA A 384 -14.16 4.72 13.83
N VAL A 385 -12.92 4.93 13.35
CA VAL A 385 -12.04 3.85 12.88
C VAL A 385 -11.75 2.81 13.95
N GLU A 386 -11.50 3.20 15.19
CA GLU A 386 -11.17 2.24 16.26
C GLU A 386 -12.32 1.25 16.52
N LEU A 387 -13.57 1.73 16.48
CA LEU A 387 -14.75 0.90 16.70
C LEU A 387 -15.14 0.12 15.44
N LEU A 388 -15.09 0.77 14.27
CA LEU A 388 -15.54 0.19 13.01
C LEU A 388 -14.52 -0.77 12.40
N PHE A 389 -13.23 -0.57 12.67
CA PHE A 389 -12.12 -1.29 12.07
C PHE A 389 -11.06 -1.67 13.13
N PRO A 390 -11.43 -2.51 14.11
CA PRO A 390 -10.54 -2.89 15.18
C PRO A 390 -9.24 -3.50 14.64
N ASN A 391 -8.11 -3.15 15.26
CA ASN A 391 -6.76 -3.57 14.89
C ASN A 391 -6.28 -3.10 13.51
N LEU A 392 -7.00 -2.21 12.81
CA LEU A 392 -6.54 -1.67 11.52
C LEU A 392 -5.27 -0.83 11.71
N PHE A 393 -5.26 0.02 12.73
CA PHE A 393 -4.11 0.75 13.24
C PHE A 393 -3.70 0.18 14.61
N PRO A 394 -2.46 0.43 15.09
CA PRO A 394 -2.14 0.23 16.49
C PRO A 394 -3.09 1.06 17.37
N SER A 395 -3.35 0.61 18.60
CA SER A 395 -4.18 1.34 19.57
C SER A 395 -3.82 2.84 19.58
N LEU A 396 -4.80 3.66 19.16
CA LEU A 396 -4.64 5.09 18.84
C LEU A 396 -4.40 5.95 20.09
#